data_AF-A0A3M1EP72-F1
#
_entry.id   AF-A0A3M1EP72-F1
#
_cell.length_a   1.000
_cell.length_b   1.000
_cell.length_c   1.000
_cell.angle_alpha   90.00
_cell.angle_beta   90.00
_cell.angle_gamma   90.00
#
_symmetry.space_group_name_H-M   'P 1'
#
loop_
_entity.id
_entity.type
_entity.pdbx_description
1 polymer ?
#
loop_
_entity_poly.entity_id
_entity_poly.type
_entity_poly.pdbx_seq_one_letter_code
_entity_poly.pdbx_strand_id
1 'polypeptide(L)' 'MEATVTDITEKVKGKSSFVARLREEVGKVIVGQRFMIDRLLVGLLADGHILV' A
#
# COMPACT_ATOMS: atom_id res chain seq x y z
N MET A 1 24.59 0.04 -13.82
CA MET A 1 24.52 0.92 -12.64
C MET A 1 23.56 0.25 -11.68
N GLU A 2 24.07 -0.43 -10.66
CA GLU A 2 23.23 -1.11 -9.66
C GLU A 2 22.56 -0.04 -8.79
N ALA A 3 21.22 -0.08 -8.70
CA ALA A 3 20.49 0.82 -7.82
C ALA A 3 20.78 0.42 -6.37
N THR A 4 21.19 1.37 -5.54
CA THR A 4 21.35 1.09 -4.11
C THR A 4 19.98 1.00 -3.44
N VAL A 5 19.90 0.29 -2.31
CA VAL A 5 18.67 0.16 -1.51
C VAL A 5 18.10 1.54 -1.14
N THR A 6 18.97 2.52 -0.92
CA THR A 6 18.60 3.92 -0.65
C THR A 6 17.89 4.56 -1.85
N ASP A 7 18.39 4.37 -3.07
CA ASP A 7 17.77 4.92 -4.29
C ASP A 7 16.37 4.35 -4.52
N ILE A 8 16.18 3.06 -4.23
CA ILE A 8 14.88 2.39 -4.32
C ILE A 8 13.93 2.94 -3.26
N THR A 9 14.41 3.11 -2.02
CA THR A 9 13.60 3.62 -0.91
C THR A 9 13.06 5.02 -1.20
N GLU A 10 13.88 5.92 -1.75
CA GLU A 10 13.46 7.28 -2.10
C GLU A 10 12.45 7.29 -3.25
N LYS A 11 12.65 6.44 -4.28
CA LYS A 11 11.65 6.25 -5.35
C LYS A 11 10.32 5.72 -4.81
N VAL A 12 10.36 4.78 -3.87
CA VAL A 12 9.16 4.22 -3.24
C VAL A 12 8.45 5.27 -2.39
N LYS A 13 9.15 6.05 -1.56
CA LYS A 13 8.56 7.16 -0.78
C LYS A 13 7.81 8.16 -1.66
N GLY A 14 8.41 8.58 -2.78
CA GLY A 14 7.77 9.52 -3.71
C GLY A 14 6.48 8.96 -4.31
N LYS A 15 6.43 7.64 -4.55
CA LYS A 15 5.29 6.97 -5.18
C LYS A 15 4.26 6.39 -4.19
N SER A 16 4.55 6.29 -2.89
CA SER A 16 3.68 5.61 -1.92
C SER A 16 2.65 6.53 -1.25
N SER A 17 2.72 7.84 -1.47
CA SER A 17 1.83 8.84 -0.85
C SER A 17 0.33 8.60 -1.12
N PHE A 18 -0.02 8.03 -2.27
CA PHE A 18 -1.43 7.73 -2.60
C PHE A 18 -2.05 6.66 -1.69
N VAL A 19 -1.25 5.76 -1.10
CA VAL A 19 -1.74 4.67 -0.25
C VAL A 19 -2.41 5.22 1.00
N ALA A 20 -1.85 6.28 1.60
CA ALA A 20 -2.43 6.93 2.77
C ALA A 20 -3.79 7.55 2.44
N ARG A 21 -3.87 8.27 1.32
CA ARG A 21 -5.12 8.88 0.85
C ARG A 21 -6.20 7.83 0.55
N LEU A 22 -5.83 6.72 -0.08
CA LEU A 22 -6.76 5.63 -0.37
C LEU A 22 -7.31 5.01 0.93
N ARG A 23 -6.46 4.78 1.93
CA ARG A 23 -6.90 4.27 3.24
C ARG A 23 -7.87 5.21 3.93
N GLU A 24 -7.64 6.51 3.83
CA GLU A 24 -8.53 7.54 4.41
C GLU A 24 -9.91 7.51 3.74
N GLU A 25 -9.98 7.44 2.42
CA GLU A 25 -11.25 7.35 1.69
C GLU A 25 -12.02 6.08 2.04
N VAL A 26 -11.36 4.92 2.12
CA VAL A 26 -12.04 3.68 2.51
C VAL A 26 -12.51 3.73 3.96
N GLY A 27 -11.74 4.39 4.85
CA GLY A 27 -12.08 4.59 6.25
C GLY A 27 -13.35 5.42 6.49
N LYS A 28 -13.83 6.18 5.48
CA LYS A 28 -15.11 6.90 5.56
C LYS A 28 -16.33 5.97 5.56
N VAL A 29 -16.17 4.75 5.01
CA VAL A 29 -17.25 3.77 4.85
C VAL A 29 -17.01 2.54 5.71
N ILE A 30 -15.77 2.05 5.79
CA ILE A 30 -15.41 0.81 6.49
C ILE A 30 -14.67 1.15 7.78
N VAL A 31 -15.29 0.85 8.93
CA VAL A 31 -14.73 1.11 10.27
C VAL A 31 -14.26 -0.19 10.92
N GLY A 32 -13.14 -0.15 11.64
CA GLY A 32 -12.63 -1.29 12.44
C GLY A 32 -11.87 -2.37 11.65
N GLN A 33 -11.73 -2.24 10.33
CA GLN A 33 -11.12 -3.27 9.46
C GLN A 33 -9.73 -2.91 8.92
N ARG A 34 -8.97 -2.07 9.64
CA ARG A 34 -7.67 -1.56 9.17
C ARG A 34 -6.69 -2.66 8.72
N PHE A 35 -6.63 -3.76 9.47
CA PHE A 35 -5.74 -4.87 9.15
C PHE A 35 -6.09 -5.57 7.83
N MET A 36 -7.38 -5.82 7.57
CA MET A 36 -7.84 -6.48 6.35
C MET A 36 -7.66 -5.59 5.13
N ILE A 37 -7.97 -4.29 5.27
CA ILE A 37 -7.72 -3.27 4.24
C ILE A 37 -6.25 -3.25 3.85
N ASP A 38 -5.35 -3.25 4.83
CA ASP A 38 -3.90 -3.20 4.58
C ASP A 38 -3.43 -4.42 3.77
N ARG A 39 -3.97 -5.61 4.07
CA ARG A 39 -3.65 -6.82 3.31
C ARG A 39 -4.21 -6.78 1.89
N LEU A 40 -5.45 -6.35 1.71
CA LEU A 40 -6.07 -6.18 0.38
C LEU A 40 -5.25 -5.24 -0.51
N LEU A 41 -4.77 -4.13 0.04
CA LEU A 41 -3.91 -3.19 -0.68
C LEU A 41 -2.56 -3.80 -1.06
N VAL A 42 -1.95 -4.60 -0.17
CA VAL A 42 -0.70 -5.30 -0.48
C VAL A 42 -0.92 -6.31 -1.61
N GLY A 43 -1.99 -7.12 -1.55
CA GLY A 43 -2.33 -8.06 -2.63
C GLY A 43 -2.53 -7.36 -3.96
N LEU A 44 -3.30 -6.28 -3.98
CA LEU A 44 -3.58 -5.52 -5.20
C LEU A 44 -2.31 -4.88 -5.81
N LEU A 45 -1.43 -4.32 -4.99
CA LEU A 45 -0.26 -3.56 -5.48
C LEU A 45 0.95 -4.43 -5.77
N ALA A 46 1.03 -5.61 -5.16
CA ALA A 46 2.13 -6.56 -5.35
C ALA A 46 1.76 -7.75 -6.25
N ASP A 47 0.61 -7.69 -6.92
CA ASP A 47 0.07 -8.78 -7.76
C ASP A 47 -0.06 -10.12 -6.98
N GLY A 48 -0.46 -9.99 -5.71
CA GLY A 48 -0.65 -11.10 -4.79
C GLY A 48 -2.10 -11.57 -4.73
N HIS A 49 -2.29 -12.86 -4.44
CA HIS A 49 -3.61 -13.45 -4.27
C HIS A 49 -3.98 -13.53 -2.79
N ILE A 50 -5.25 -13.25 -2.47
CA ILE A 50 -5.77 -13.36 -1.10
C ILE A 50 -6.93 -14.34 -1.14
N LEU A 51 -6.86 -15.36 -0.29
CA LEU A 51 -8.01 -16.18 0.05
C LEU A 51 -8.71 -15.51 1.23
N VAL A 52 -9.96 -15.10 1.02
CA VAL A 52 -10.80 -14.38 1.99
C VAL A 52 -11.80 -15.34 2.60
#